data_AF-D9VTU8-F1
#
_entry.id   AF-D9VTU8-F1
#
_cell.length_a   1.000
_cell.length_b   1.000
_cell.length_c   1.000
_cell.angle_alpha   90.00
_cell.angle_beta   90.00
_cell.angle_gamma   90.00
#
_symmetry.space_group_name_H-M   'P 1'
#
loop_
_entity.id
_entity.type
_entity.pdbx_description
1 polymer ?
#
loop_
_entity_poly.entity_id
_entity_poly.type
_entity_poly.pdbx_seq_one_letter_code
_entity_poly.pdbx_strand_id
1 'polypeptide(L)'
;MSENPRTAPPGGIPSDDAAAWQRIRRYAVPAGMIERATAHRLAGDWRAACAAAGTETTVDPTALAAEHGSAVAEAVAEDLRHFAPDLLRWHLPRVLGGRTVVAPNRRVVLARYGPGPGRAPAVRHHPR
;
A
#
# COMPACT_ATOMS: atom_id res chain seq x y z
N MET A 1 33.31 36.20 -9.54
CA MET A 1 33.28 34.78 -9.95
C MET A 1 32.13 34.12 -9.22
N SER A 2 30.97 34.07 -9.86
CA SER A 2 29.78 33.37 -9.34
C SER A 2 29.86 31.92 -9.76
N GLU A 3 30.09 31.02 -8.79
CA GLU A 3 29.90 29.59 -8.99
C GLU A 3 28.40 29.30 -8.97
N ASN A 4 27.88 28.69 -10.04
CA ASN A 4 26.47 28.36 -10.20
C ASN A 4 26.21 26.95 -9.64
N PRO A 5 25.51 26.79 -8.50
CA PRO A 5 25.13 25.47 -8.03
C PRO A 5 23.83 25.07 -8.75
N ARG A 6 23.94 23.99 -9.54
CA ARG A 6 22.88 23.10 -10.07
C ARG A 6 22.88 23.02 -11.59
N THR A 7 23.54 22.00 -12.09
CA THR A 7 23.03 21.23 -13.24
C THR A 7 23.44 19.77 -13.07
N ALA A 8 22.64 19.02 -12.31
CA ALA A 8 22.59 17.59 -12.53
C ALA A 8 22.02 17.35 -13.95
N PRO A 9 22.52 16.34 -14.70
CA PRO A 9 22.00 16.05 -16.03
C PRO A 9 20.49 15.72 -15.97
N PRO A 10 19.70 16.07 -17.00
CA PRO A 10 18.27 15.77 -17.03
C PRO A 10 18.05 14.25 -16.91
N GLY A 11 17.39 13.83 -15.84
CA GLY A 11 17.14 12.42 -15.49
C GLY A 11 17.99 11.88 -14.34
N GLY A 12 18.99 12.62 -13.87
CA GLY A 12 19.73 12.28 -12.65
C GLY A 12 18.91 12.66 -11.41
N ILE A 13 18.62 11.69 -10.55
CA ILE A 13 18.13 11.98 -9.20
C ILE A 13 19.21 12.83 -8.52
N PRO A 14 18.92 14.07 -8.05
CA PRO A 14 19.88 14.89 -7.33
C PRO A 14 20.61 14.10 -6.23
N SER A 15 21.89 14.37 -5.97
CA SER A 15 22.69 13.59 -5.01
C SER A 15 22.04 13.49 -3.62
N ASP A 16 21.37 14.55 -3.19
CA ASP A 16 20.65 14.62 -1.92
C ASP A 16 19.43 13.69 -1.89
N ASP A 17 18.74 13.57 -3.02
CA ASP A 17 17.64 12.62 -3.20
C ASP A 17 18.17 11.18 -3.25
N ALA A 18 19.32 10.93 -3.88
CA ALA A 18 19.93 9.59 -3.92
C ALA A 18 20.32 9.10 -2.52
N ALA A 19 20.94 9.95 -1.70
CA ALA A 19 21.24 9.63 -0.30
C ALA A 19 19.97 9.43 0.55
N ALA A 20 18.93 10.23 0.30
CA ALA A 20 17.62 10.04 0.94
C ALA A 20 16.99 8.70 0.55
N TRP A 21 17.02 8.32 -0.73
CA TRP A 21 16.50 7.03 -1.22
C TRP A 21 17.25 5.82 -0.66
N GLN A 22 18.57 5.90 -0.48
CA GLN A 22 19.34 4.85 0.20
C GLN A 22 18.93 4.69 1.67
N ARG A 23 18.72 5.81 2.39
CA ARG A 23 18.20 5.76 3.77
C ARG A 23 16.78 5.21 3.83
N ILE A 24 15.92 5.58 2.86
CA ILE A 24 14.57 5.02 2.71
C ILE A 24 14.67 3.50 2.52
N ARG A 25 15.54 3.03 1.62
CA ARG A 25 15.80 1.59 1.40
C ARG A 25 16.19 0.89 2.70
N ARG A 26 17.11 1.48 3.46
CA ARG A 26 17.67 0.84 4.65
C ARG A 26 16.70 0.80 5.83
N TYR A 27 15.90 1.84 6.01
CA TYR A 27 15.15 2.05 7.27
C TYR A 27 13.64 2.07 7.10
N ALA A 28 13.10 2.49 5.94
CA ALA A 28 11.65 2.57 5.77
C ALA A 28 11.01 1.20 5.56
N VAL A 29 11.69 0.31 4.81
CA VAL A 29 11.26 -1.08 4.55
C VAL A 29 12.51 -2.00 4.53
N PRO A 30 13.03 -2.41 5.70
CA PRO A 30 14.19 -3.31 5.78
C PRO A 30 13.90 -4.70 5.19
N ALA A 31 14.92 -5.43 4.74
CA ALA A 31 14.76 -6.77 4.16
C ALA A 31 13.98 -7.74 5.07
N GLY A 32 14.31 -7.79 6.37
CA GLY A 32 13.58 -8.64 7.32
C GLY A 32 12.10 -8.25 7.52
N MET A 33 11.71 -7.01 7.22
CA MET A 33 10.29 -6.62 7.18
C MET A 33 9.60 -7.26 5.97
N ILE A 34 10.22 -7.19 4.78
CA ILE A 34 9.71 -7.78 3.54
C ILE A 34 9.54 -9.29 3.69
N GLU A 35 10.55 -9.96 4.25
CA GLU A 35 10.54 -11.40 4.47
C GLU A 35 9.37 -11.83 5.38
N ARG A 36 9.22 -11.18 6.54
CA ARG A 36 8.12 -11.48 7.48
C ARG A 36 6.76 -11.16 6.89
N ALA A 37 6.59 -9.98 6.29
CA ALA A 37 5.33 -9.59 5.66
C ALA A 37 4.95 -10.54 4.52
N THR A 38 5.93 -10.98 3.72
CA THR A 38 5.73 -11.95 2.65
C THR A 38 5.35 -13.33 3.20
N ALA A 39 6.00 -13.81 4.26
CA ALA A 39 5.64 -15.08 4.88
C ALA A 39 4.19 -15.11 5.37
N HIS A 40 3.75 -14.05 6.05
CA HIS A 40 2.35 -13.92 6.50
C HIS A 40 1.36 -13.81 5.33
N ARG A 41 1.71 -13.06 4.27
CA ARG A 41 0.90 -12.96 3.05
C ARG A 41 0.74 -14.32 2.36
N LEU A 42 1.82 -15.11 2.24
CA LEU A 42 1.76 -16.46 1.67
C LEU A 42 0.92 -17.43 2.52
N ALA A 43 0.84 -17.20 3.84
CA ALA A 43 -0.05 -17.92 4.74
C ALA A 43 -1.51 -17.40 4.73
N GLY A 44 -1.79 -16.30 4.01
CA GLY A 44 -3.10 -15.65 3.99
C GLY A 44 -3.43 -14.81 5.22
N ASP A 45 -2.49 -14.63 6.16
CA ASP A 45 -2.67 -13.81 7.37
C ASP A 45 -2.27 -12.35 7.09
N TRP A 46 -3.19 -11.64 6.44
CA TRP A 46 -2.98 -10.25 6.06
C TRP A 46 -2.83 -9.31 7.26
N ARG A 47 -3.39 -9.65 8.43
CA ARG A 47 -3.25 -8.84 9.65
C ARG A 47 -1.84 -8.96 10.21
N ALA A 48 -1.30 -10.18 10.27
CA ALA A 48 0.09 -10.39 10.66
C ALA A 48 1.06 -9.77 9.65
N ALA A 49 0.74 -9.79 8.35
CA ALA A 49 1.52 -9.08 7.34
C ALA A 49 1.55 -7.55 7.60
N CYS A 50 0.41 -6.96 7.94
CA CYS A 50 0.32 -5.53 8.29
C CYS A 50 1.15 -5.21 9.54
N ALA A 51 1.02 -6.02 10.59
CA ALA A 51 1.79 -5.86 11.82
C ALA A 51 3.31 -5.97 11.57
N ALA A 52 3.75 -6.95 10.77
CA ALA A 52 5.14 -7.12 10.38
C ALA A 52 5.70 -5.92 9.61
N ALA A 53 4.85 -5.25 8.81
CA ALA A 53 5.17 -4.03 8.07
C ALA A 53 5.02 -2.73 8.89
N GLY A 54 4.69 -2.82 10.18
CA GLY A 54 4.44 -1.64 11.03
C GLY A 54 3.25 -0.82 10.55
N THR A 55 2.23 -1.48 10.01
CA THR A 55 0.97 -0.89 9.55
C THR A 55 -0.15 -1.36 10.47
N GLU A 56 -0.81 -0.40 11.11
CA GLU A 56 -2.03 -0.66 11.86
C GLU A 56 -3.22 -0.78 10.90
N THR A 57 -4.09 -1.77 11.15
CA THR A 57 -5.29 -1.97 10.36
C THR A 57 -6.51 -2.04 11.25
N THR A 58 -7.55 -1.31 10.87
CA THR A 58 -8.83 -1.26 11.57
C THR A 58 -9.95 -1.91 10.75
N VAL A 59 -9.61 -2.69 9.71
CA VAL A 59 -10.61 -3.33 8.86
C VAL A 59 -11.29 -4.48 9.62
N ASP A 60 -12.61 -4.38 9.75
CA ASP A 60 -13.49 -5.40 10.32
C ASP A 60 -14.42 -5.96 9.23
N PRO A 61 -14.22 -7.21 8.76
CA PRO A 61 -15.07 -7.86 7.77
C PRO A 61 -16.55 -7.96 8.19
N THR A 62 -16.84 -8.08 9.48
CA THR A 62 -18.22 -8.18 9.97
C THR A 62 -18.93 -6.84 9.86
N ALA A 63 -18.28 -5.75 10.30
CA ALA A 63 -18.80 -4.39 10.11
C ALA A 63 -18.98 -4.07 8.62
N LEU A 64 -18.01 -4.47 7.78
CA LEU A 64 -18.06 -4.27 6.34
C LEU A 64 -19.22 -5.02 5.67
N ALA A 65 -19.48 -6.27 6.09
CA ALA A 65 -20.62 -7.04 5.60
C ALA A 65 -21.96 -6.44 6.03
N ALA A 66 -22.05 -5.87 7.24
CA ALA A 66 -23.24 -5.20 7.73
C ALA A 66 -23.52 -3.88 6.96
N GLU A 67 -22.49 -3.12 6.62
CA GLU A 67 -22.64 -1.82 5.94
C GLU A 67 -22.79 -1.93 4.41
N HIS A 68 -22.07 -2.86 3.77
CA HIS A 68 -21.96 -2.95 2.31
C HIS A 68 -22.38 -4.31 1.72
N GLY A 69 -22.80 -5.25 2.55
CA GLY A 69 -23.23 -6.59 2.14
C GLY A 69 -22.09 -7.60 2.03
N SER A 70 -22.45 -8.89 2.09
CA SER A 70 -21.50 -10.01 2.11
C SER A 70 -20.60 -10.07 0.87
N ALA A 71 -21.14 -9.76 -0.31
CA ALA A 71 -20.36 -9.80 -1.56
C ALA A 71 -19.21 -8.79 -1.58
N VAL A 72 -19.40 -7.60 -1.00
CA VAL A 72 -18.33 -6.59 -0.87
C VAL A 72 -17.32 -7.05 0.18
N ALA A 73 -17.80 -7.59 1.31
CA ALA A 73 -16.92 -8.09 2.36
C ALA A 73 -16.03 -9.25 1.91
N GLU A 74 -16.57 -10.18 1.12
CA GLU A 74 -15.81 -11.28 0.51
C GLU A 74 -14.76 -10.78 -0.48
N ALA A 75 -15.11 -9.81 -1.34
CA ALA A 75 -14.16 -9.22 -2.28
C ALA A 75 -13.01 -8.48 -1.58
N VAL A 76 -13.32 -7.73 -0.51
CA VAL A 76 -12.28 -7.08 0.32
C VAL A 76 -11.43 -8.11 1.03
N ALA A 77 -12.03 -9.15 1.62
CA ALA A 77 -11.28 -10.21 2.30
C ALA A 77 -10.34 -10.94 1.34
N GLU A 78 -10.78 -11.18 0.09
CA GLU A 78 -9.92 -11.73 -0.95
C GLU A 78 -8.75 -10.80 -1.25
N ASP A 79 -9.00 -9.53 -1.59
CA ASP A 79 -7.90 -8.60 -1.90
C ASP A 79 -6.91 -8.43 -0.74
N LEU A 80 -7.40 -8.44 0.50
CA LEU A 80 -6.55 -8.36 1.69
C LEU A 80 -5.63 -9.57 1.83
N ARG A 81 -6.05 -10.78 1.45
CA ARG A 81 -5.17 -11.97 1.47
C ARG A 81 -3.92 -11.80 0.61
N HIS A 82 -3.99 -10.98 -0.45
CA HIS A 82 -2.88 -10.69 -1.35
C HIS A 82 -2.21 -9.33 -1.07
N PHE A 83 -2.70 -8.58 -0.08
CA PHE A 83 -2.21 -7.25 0.23
C PHE A 83 -0.76 -7.28 0.74
N ALA A 84 0.09 -6.45 0.12
CA ALA A 84 1.51 -6.31 0.45
C ALA A 84 1.77 -4.95 1.15
N PRO A 85 1.64 -4.89 2.49
CA PRO A 85 1.74 -3.62 3.24
C PRO A 85 3.16 -3.03 3.23
N ASP A 86 4.19 -3.86 3.14
CA ASP A 86 5.59 -3.47 2.96
C ASP A 86 5.83 -2.76 1.62
N LEU A 87 5.23 -3.26 0.53
CA LEU A 87 5.25 -2.61 -0.78
C LEU A 87 4.42 -1.32 -0.78
N LEU A 88 3.24 -1.30 -0.15
CA LEU A 88 2.47 -0.07 -0.03
C LEU A 88 3.33 1.00 0.67
N ARG A 89 3.91 0.66 1.82
CA ARG A 89 4.78 1.54 2.58
C ARG A 89 5.94 2.07 1.73
N TRP A 90 6.48 1.28 0.82
CA TRP A 90 7.49 1.74 -0.14
C TRP A 90 7.00 2.85 -1.07
N HIS A 91 5.76 2.77 -1.56
CA HIS A 91 5.23 3.68 -2.57
C HIS A 91 4.47 4.88 -2.00
N LEU A 92 4.23 4.93 -0.69
CA LEU A 92 3.55 6.08 -0.08
C LEU A 92 4.35 7.39 -0.29
N PRO A 93 3.66 8.52 -0.56
CA PRO A 93 4.31 9.83 -0.67
C PRO A 93 5.13 10.16 0.58
N ARG A 94 6.30 10.77 0.40
CA ARG A 94 7.22 11.14 1.49
C ARG A 94 7.57 12.61 1.44
N VAL A 95 7.84 13.17 2.62
CA VAL A 95 8.43 14.50 2.74
C VAL A 95 9.95 14.35 2.65
N LEU A 96 10.53 14.77 1.52
CA LEU A 96 11.97 14.78 1.29
C LEU A 96 12.61 16.09 1.79
N GLY A 97 13.93 16.09 1.99
CA GLY A 97 14.67 17.21 2.61
C GLY A 97 15.41 16.81 3.89
N GLY A 98 16.15 15.70 3.85
CA GLY A 98 16.86 15.12 5.00
C GLY A 98 16.00 14.22 5.91
N ARG A 99 14.67 14.24 5.72
CA ARG A 99 13.72 13.33 6.38
C ARG A 99 13.24 12.26 5.40
N THR A 100 12.82 11.11 5.93
CA THR A 100 12.36 9.94 5.16
C THR A 100 10.97 9.46 5.58
N VAL A 101 10.22 10.34 6.27
CA VAL A 101 8.91 10.03 6.86
C VAL A 101 7.82 10.05 5.78
N VAL A 102 6.85 9.14 5.90
CA VAL A 102 5.62 9.15 5.10
C VAL A 102 4.88 10.48 5.31
N ALA A 103 4.43 11.09 4.22
CA ALA A 103 3.69 12.34 4.27
C ALA A 103 2.38 12.12 5.05
N PRO A 104 2.13 12.88 6.15
CA PRO A 104 0.91 12.73 6.92
C PRO A 104 -0.30 13.26 6.17
N ASN A 105 -1.50 12.94 6.68
CA ASN A 105 -2.79 13.41 6.15
C ASN A 105 -3.01 13.06 4.68
N ARG A 106 -2.56 11.87 4.27
CA ARG A 106 -2.77 11.33 2.92
C ARG A 106 -3.83 10.26 2.94
N ARG A 107 -4.81 10.41 2.04
CA ARG A 107 -5.77 9.36 1.70
C ARG A 107 -5.35 8.75 0.38
N VAL A 108 -5.12 7.44 0.38
CA VAL A 108 -4.80 6.67 -0.82
C VAL A 108 -5.91 5.65 -1.01
N VAL A 109 -6.46 5.59 -2.23
CA VAL A 109 -7.47 4.58 -2.58
C VAL A 109 -6.74 3.32 -3.01
N LEU A 110 -6.94 2.22 -2.29
CA LEU A 110 -6.33 0.93 -2.62
C LEU A 110 -7.18 0.13 -3.62
N ALA A 111 -8.49 0.16 -3.46
CA ALA A 111 -9.44 -0.55 -4.30
C ALA A 111 -10.82 0.13 -4.29
N ARG A 112 -11.69 -0.25 -5.22
CA ARG A 112 -13.09 0.19 -5.29
C ARG A 112 -13.98 -1.05 -5.43
N TYR A 113 -15.00 -1.13 -4.59
CA TYR A 113 -15.96 -2.23 -4.57
C TYR A 113 -17.35 -1.68 -4.82
N GLY A 114 -18.11 -2.35 -5.69
CA GLY A 114 -19.41 -1.90 -6.17
C GLY A 114 -19.52 -2.02 -7.70
N PRO A 115 -20.69 -1.71 -8.28
CA PRO A 115 -20.85 -1.65 -9.72
C PRO A 115 -20.00 -0.50 -10.28
N GLY A 116 -18.74 -0.80 -10.62
CA GLY A 116 -17.97 0.05 -11.52
C GLY A 116 -18.68 0.12 -12.88
N PRO A 117 -18.36 1.10 -13.74
CA PRO A 117 -18.91 1.17 -15.09
C PRO A 117 -18.50 -0.09 -15.87
N GLY A 118 -19.36 -1.11 -15.91
CA GLY A 118 -19.11 -2.35 -16.66
C GLY A 118 -19.48 -3.68 -16.00
N ARG A 119 -19.88 -3.75 -14.72
CA ARG A 119 -20.41 -5.00 -14.15
C ARG A 119 -21.93 -4.98 -14.09
N ALA A 120 -22.56 -5.45 -15.17
CA ALA A 120 -23.99 -5.77 -15.16
C ALA A 120 -24.26 -6.81 -14.06
N PRO A 121 -25.38 -6.70 -13.31
CA PRO A 121 -25.72 -7.68 -12.29
C PRO A 121 -25.90 -9.05 -12.95
N ALA A 122 -25.19 -10.06 -12.45
CA ALA A 122 -25.38 -11.44 -12.88
C ALA A 122 -26.84 -11.83 -12.57
N VAL A 123 -27.61 -12.02 -13.63
CA VAL A 123 -28.98 -12.52 -13.58
C VAL A 123 -28.94 -13.89 -12.90
N ARG A 124 -29.54 -14.00 -11.71
CA ARG A 124 -29.73 -15.29 -11.05
C ARG A 124 -30.85 -16.02 -11.78
N HIS A 125 -30.50 -17.07 -12.54
CA HIS A 125 -31.48 -18.04 -13.01
C HIS A 125 -31.94 -18.89 -11.82
N HIS A 126 -33.22 -18.80 -11.50
CA HIS A 126 -33.90 -19.72 -10.60
C HIS A 126 -34.49 -20.86 -11.45
N PRO A 127 -34.02 -22.12 -11.30
CA PRO A 127 -34.71 -23.25 -11.92
C PRO A 127 -36.00 -23.54 -11.13
N ARG A 128 -37.09 -23.69 -11.87
CA ARG A 128 -38.39 -24.18 -11.38
C ARG A 128 -38.35 -25.67 -11.09
#